data_AF-G5AT30-F1
#
_entry.id   AF-G5AT30-F1
#
_cell.length_a   1.000
_cell.length_b   1.000
_cell.length_c   1.000
_cell.angle_alpha   90.00
_cell.angle_beta   90.00
_cell.angle_gamma   90.00
#
_symmetry.space_group_name_H-M   'P 1'
#
loop_
_entity.id
_entity.type
_entity.pdbx_description
1 polymer ?
#
loop_
_entity_poly.entity_id
_entity_poly.type
_entity_poly.pdbx_seq_one_letter_code
_entity_poly.pdbx_strand_id
1 'polypeptide(L)'
;MERKISRIYLASKPSVIHFLQVSWDKMLGSGFVITLTDGQSAWIGTVSESEIGQEADDMAMEKEKYVDELRKALVSGADPVDAYQFDFSEEDCCFSCEKTLKDVSFRLGSFNLEKVANPAEAIREFICYCLDSIAENKAKNEHLQKENERLLRDWNAVQERFEKCVNAKEGLEIDLYKRFVLVLNEKKSKIRSLHKLLNEVQELEKNMPHEREATASCEIPAAQDPIYDESTDEESGDRSEASVSAPATLSKEDSIILSPDVMDIAPSRKRRQWMPKDLGTEPKMALQGNQLQE
;
A
#
# COMPACT_ATOMS: atom_id res chain seq x y z
N MET A 1 24.70 -18.10 -5.23
CA MET A 1 25.83 -17.64 -4.41
C MET A 1 25.74 -16.15 -4.15
N GLU A 2 25.26 -15.80 -2.98
CA GLU A 2 25.26 -14.45 -2.42
C GLU A 2 26.51 -14.25 -1.55
N ARG A 3 26.93 -12.99 -1.39
CA ARG A 3 28.08 -12.64 -0.57
C ARG A 3 27.87 -11.28 0.09
N LYS A 4 28.27 -11.18 1.35
CA LYS A 4 28.32 -9.94 2.12
C LYS A 4 29.73 -9.69 2.62
N ILE A 5 30.13 -8.44 2.56
CA ILE A 5 31.37 -7.94 3.14
C ILE A 5 31.00 -6.94 4.24
N SER A 6 31.59 -7.13 5.41
CA SER A 6 31.37 -6.35 6.61
C SER A 6 32.70 -5.89 7.18
N ARG A 7 32.76 -4.65 7.65
CA ARG A 7 33.89 -4.15 8.43
C ARG A 7 33.66 -4.49 9.89
N ILE A 8 34.65 -5.09 10.55
CA ILE A 8 34.58 -5.47 11.98
C ILE A 8 35.82 -5.01 12.74
N TYR A 9 35.69 -4.96 14.06
CA TYR A 9 36.78 -4.72 15.00
C TYR A 9 36.90 -5.93 15.92
N LEU A 10 38.11 -6.43 16.09
CA LEU A 10 38.39 -7.54 17.00
C LEU A 10 38.67 -7.01 18.39
N ALA A 11 38.15 -7.69 19.42
CA ALA A 11 38.36 -7.31 20.82
C ALA A 11 39.85 -7.33 21.22
N SER A 12 40.60 -8.34 20.74
CA SER A 12 42.06 -8.45 20.94
C SER A 12 42.87 -7.36 20.23
N LYS A 13 42.37 -6.80 19.11
CA LYS A 13 43.07 -5.82 18.28
C LYS A 13 42.13 -4.68 17.83
N PRO A 14 41.70 -3.79 18.76
CA PRO A 14 40.68 -2.78 18.47
C PRO A 14 41.17 -1.66 17.53
N SER A 15 42.48 -1.47 17.40
CA SER A 15 43.07 -0.43 16.54
C SER A 15 43.15 -0.81 15.06
N VAL A 16 43.02 -2.09 14.73
CA VAL A 16 43.17 -2.60 13.36
C VAL A 16 41.81 -3.00 12.80
N ILE A 17 41.46 -2.42 11.66
CA ILE A 17 40.24 -2.76 10.95
C ILE A 17 40.42 -4.11 10.27
N HIS A 18 39.46 -5.01 10.50
CA HIS A 18 39.37 -6.27 9.79
C HIS A 18 38.13 -6.28 8.90
N PHE A 19 38.20 -7.04 7.81
CA PHE A 19 37.08 -7.28 6.91
C PHE A 19 36.65 -8.73 7.00
N LEU A 20 35.35 -8.92 7.16
CA LEU A 20 34.69 -10.21 7.19
C LEU A 20 33.87 -10.37 5.91
N GLN A 21 34.21 -11.39 5.12
CA GLN A 21 33.43 -11.81 3.97
C GLN A 21 32.67 -13.08 4.34
N VAL A 22 31.36 -13.09 4.10
CA VAL A 22 30.52 -14.28 4.26
C VAL A 22 29.84 -14.55 2.94
N SER A 23 29.90 -15.79 2.47
CA SER A 23 29.26 -16.21 1.22
C SER A 23 28.46 -17.49 1.41
N TRP A 24 27.28 -17.54 0.82
CA TRP A 24 26.32 -18.64 0.94
C TRP A 24 25.62 -18.84 -0.40
N ASP A 25 25.02 -20.02 -0.63
CA ASP A 25 24.34 -20.25 -1.91
C ASP A 25 22.92 -19.70 -1.95
N LYS A 26 21.99 -20.33 -1.23
CA LYS A 26 20.56 -19.97 -1.17
C LYS A 26 20.16 -19.38 0.18
N MET A 27 20.52 -20.08 1.25
CA MET A 27 20.19 -19.68 2.62
C MET A 27 21.43 -19.86 3.50
N LEU A 28 21.61 -18.95 4.44
CA LEU A 28 22.70 -19.02 5.41
C LEU A 28 22.66 -20.33 6.23
N GLY A 29 21.47 -20.84 6.52
CA GLY A 29 21.27 -22.09 7.26
C GLY A 29 21.68 -23.37 6.52
N SER A 30 21.92 -23.31 5.21
CA SER A 30 22.43 -24.44 4.42
C SER A 30 23.96 -24.55 4.45
N GLY A 31 24.61 -23.65 5.18
CA GLY A 31 26.07 -23.52 5.23
C GLY A 31 26.57 -22.28 4.50
N PHE A 32 27.76 -21.85 4.91
CA PHE A 32 28.42 -20.65 4.39
C PHE A 32 29.94 -20.77 4.48
N VAL A 33 30.62 -20.00 3.64
CA VAL A 33 32.07 -19.80 3.71
C VAL A 33 32.33 -18.42 4.30
N ILE A 34 33.16 -18.39 5.34
CA ILE A 34 33.56 -17.19 6.06
C ILE A 34 35.05 -16.92 5.79
N THR A 35 35.40 -15.68 5.51
CA THR A 35 36.78 -15.26 5.27
C THR A 35 37.08 -13.99 6.04
N LEU A 36 38.12 -14.02 6.86
CA LEU A 36 38.63 -12.89 7.63
C LEU A 36 39.91 -12.37 6.98
N THR A 37 40.06 -11.05 6.86
CA THR A 37 41.31 -10.43 6.40
C THR A 37 41.57 -9.11 7.13
N ASP A 38 42.85 -8.84 7.40
CA ASP A 38 43.39 -7.58 7.90
C ASP A 38 43.98 -6.71 6.76
N GLY A 39 43.85 -7.16 5.50
CA GLY A 39 44.46 -6.54 4.33
C GLY A 39 45.90 -7.01 4.02
N GLN A 40 46.48 -7.87 4.85
CA GLN A 40 47.79 -8.48 4.62
C GLN A 40 47.73 -10.01 4.59
N SER A 41 47.07 -10.60 5.59
CA SER A 41 46.77 -12.01 5.73
C SER A 41 45.28 -12.28 5.48
N ALA A 42 44.95 -13.54 5.24
CA ALA A 42 43.57 -13.99 5.11
C ALA A 42 43.41 -15.36 5.76
N TRP A 43 42.25 -15.59 6.35
CA TRP A 43 41.86 -16.86 6.95
C TRP A 43 40.48 -17.24 6.45
N ILE A 44 40.26 -18.52 6.14
CA ILE A 44 39.04 -19.02 5.54
C ILE A 44 38.49 -20.21 6.33
N GLY A 45 37.19 -20.22 6.57
CA GLY A 45 36.48 -21.31 7.21
C GLY A 45 35.24 -21.67 6.39
N THR A 46 34.83 -22.93 6.46
CA THR A 46 33.57 -23.40 5.88
C THR A 46 32.73 -23.94 7.01
N VAL A 47 31.47 -23.52 7.05
CA VAL A 47 30.48 -23.98 8.02
C VAL A 47 29.38 -24.70 7.24
N SER A 48 29.16 -25.96 7.58
CA SER A 48 28.15 -26.84 6.99
C SER A 48 26.78 -26.68 7.67
N GLU A 49 25.72 -27.11 6.98
CA GLU A 49 24.37 -27.14 7.55
C GLU A 49 24.28 -27.98 8.84
N SER A 50 25.01 -29.09 8.90
CA SER A 50 25.05 -29.96 10.09
C SER A 50 25.67 -29.26 11.30
N GLU A 51 26.74 -28.48 11.09
CA GLU A 51 27.39 -27.73 12.18
C GLU A 51 26.48 -26.61 12.70
N ILE A 52 25.75 -25.93 11.80
CA ILE A 52 24.76 -24.92 12.20
C ILE A 52 23.63 -25.56 13.02
N GLY A 53 23.15 -26.73 12.62
CA GLY A 53 22.14 -27.48 13.36
C GLY A 53 22.61 -27.91 14.75
N GLN A 54 23.82 -28.47 14.82
CA GLN A 54 24.41 -28.92 16.07
C GLN A 54 24.65 -27.75 17.04
N GLU A 55 25.19 -26.62 16.58
CA GLU A 55 25.42 -25.44 17.44
C GLU A 55 24.08 -24.85 17.94
N ALA A 56 23.03 -24.86 17.10
CA ALA A 56 21.70 -24.43 17.54
C ALA A 56 21.14 -25.34 18.66
N ASP A 57 21.29 -26.66 18.51
CA ASP A 57 20.88 -27.64 19.51
C ASP A 57 21.68 -27.49 20.83
N ASP A 58 23.00 -27.29 20.73
CA ASP A 58 23.90 -27.07 21.88
C ASP A 58 23.55 -25.77 22.64
N MET A 59 23.09 -24.74 21.92
CA MET A 59 22.58 -23.50 22.50
C MET A 59 21.12 -23.59 22.97
N ALA A 60 20.47 -24.75 22.82
CA ALA A 60 19.04 -24.95 23.09
C ALA A 60 18.14 -23.92 22.39
N MET A 61 18.46 -23.59 21.15
CA MET A 61 17.76 -22.61 20.31
C MET A 61 17.17 -23.28 19.07
N GLU A 62 16.00 -22.82 18.65
CA GLU A 62 15.42 -23.23 17.36
C GLU A 62 16.36 -22.84 16.20
N LYS A 63 16.62 -23.78 15.27
CA LYS A 63 17.58 -23.61 14.16
C LYS A 63 17.32 -22.32 13.38
N GLU A 64 16.06 -22.02 13.08
CA GLU A 64 15.65 -20.82 12.35
C GLU A 64 16.02 -19.54 13.12
N LYS A 65 15.75 -19.51 14.43
CA LYS A 65 16.14 -18.38 15.29
C LYS A 65 17.65 -18.22 15.37
N TYR A 66 18.38 -19.33 15.45
CA TYR A 66 19.85 -19.31 15.47
C TYR A 66 20.42 -18.73 14.17
N VAL A 67 19.90 -19.17 13.02
CA VAL A 67 20.30 -18.65 11.70
C VAL A 67 19.98 -17.15 11.57
N ASP A 68 18.87 -16.67 12.14
CA ASP A 68 18.54 -15.24 12.16
C ASP A 68 19.53 -14.44 13.01
N GLU A 69 19.98 -14.98 14.14
CA GLU A 69 21.02 -14.35 14.97
C GLU A 69 22.38 -14.32 14.26
N LEU A 70 22.78 -15.42 13.60
CA LEU A 70 23.98 -15.43 12.74
C LEU A 70 23.88 -14.41 11.61
N ARG A 71 22.70 -14.28 10.98
CA ARG A 71 22.47 -13.28 9.92
C ARG A 71 22.65 -11.87 10.47
N LYS A 72 22.11 -11.56 11.66
CA LYS A 72 22.27 -10.25 12.29
C LYS A 72 23.74 -9.95 12.61
N ALA A 73 24.46 -10.92 13.18
CA ALA A 73 25.85 -10.76 13.58
C ALA A 73 26.80 -10.62 12.37
N LEU A 74 26.68 -11.50 11.38
CA LEU A 74 27.68 -11.63 10.32
C LEU A 74 27.34 -10.86 9.05
N VAL A 75 26.03 -10.68 8.75
CA VAL A 75 25.57 -10.19 7.44
C VAL A 75 24.88 -8.83 7.50
N SER A 76 23.98 -8.62 8.45
CA SER A 76 23.04 -7.48 8.38
C SER A 76 23.68 -6.11 8.66
N GLY A 77 24.93 -6.05 9.13
CA GLY A 77 25.52 -4.80 9.61
C GLY A 77 24.86 -4.40 10.93
N ALA A 78 25.66 -4.22 11.97
CA ALA A 78 25.16 -4.05 13.33
C ALA A 78 24.37 -2.74 13.51
N ASP A 79 23.07 -2.86 13.81
CA ASP A 79 22.30 -1.89 14.60
C ASP A 79 22.15 -2.47 16.02
N PRO A 80 22.35 -1.74 17.13
CA PRO A 80 23.34 -0.69 17.44
C PRO A 80 24.73 -1.29 17.77
N VAL A 81 25.70 -0.38 17.97
CA VAL A 81 27.16 -0.55 18.08
C VAL A 81 27.69 -1.64 19.04
N ASP A 82 26.87 -2.16 19.97
CA ASP A 82 27.37 -3.01 21.06
C ASP A 82 26.69 -4.40 21.17
N ALA A 83 25.87 -4.81 20.20
CA ALA A 83 25.17 -6.09 20.31
C ALA A 83 26.08 -7.30 20.07
N TYR A 84 27.14 -7.16 19.26
CA TYR A 84 28.01 -8.27 18.88
C TYR A 84 29.48 -7.89 19.01
N GLN A 85 30.25 -8.76 19.63
CA GLN A 85 31.69 -8.64 19.80
C GLN A 85 32.37 -9.79 19.07
N PHE A 86 33.43 -9.47 18.32
CA PHE A 86 34.19 -10.46 17.56
C PHE A 86 35.59 -10.59 18.17
N ASP A 87 36.09 -11.81 18.23
CA ASP A 87 37.48 -12.06 18.57
C ASP A 87 38.09 -13.12 17.66
N PHE A 88 39.41 -13.12 17.56
CA PHE A 88 40.15 -14.06 16.72
C PHE A 88 41.52 -14.35 17.31
N SER A 89 41.79 -15.62 17.58
CA SER A 89 43.11 -16.11 17.97
C SER A 89 43.85 -16.59 16.72
N GLU A 90 44.98 -15.96 16.38
CA GLU A 90 45.83 -16.40 15.27
C GLU A 90 46.53 -17.74 15.57
N GLU A 91 46.80 -18.03 16.84
CA GLU A 91 47.47 -19.26 17.29
C GLU A 91 46.52 -20.46 17.16
N ASP A 92 45.30 -20.30 17.66
CA ASP A 92 44.27 -21.34 17.62
C ASP A 92 43.48 -21.34 16.31
N CYS A 93 43.69 -20.32 15.46
CA CYS A 93 42.94 -20.12 14.23
C CYS A 93 41.41 -20.13 14.46
N CYS A 94 40.97 -19.65 15.63
CA CYS A 94 39.58 -19.71 16.06
C CYS A 94 38.99 -18.31 16.09
N PHE A 95 37.94 -18.10 15.31
CA PHE A 95 37.12 -16.88 15.30
C PHE A 95 35.89 -17.09 16.18
N SER A 96 35.62 -16.18 17.11
CA SER A 96 34.45 -16.22 17.95
C SER A 96 33.57 -14.99 17.75
N CYS A 97 32.27 -15.22 17.82
CA CYS A 97 31.26 -14.18 17.87
C CYS A 97 30.53 -14.30 19.20
N GLU A 98 30.54 -13.22 19.98
CA GLU A 98 29.78 -13.08 21.20
C GLU A 98 28.63 -12.11 20.98
N LYS A 99 27.51 -12.35 21.66
CA LYS A 99 26.38 -11.45 21.71
C LYS A 99 26.25 -10.87 23.11
N THR A 100 26.20 -9.54 23.20
CA THR A 100 26.04 -8.82 24.46
C THR A 100 24.57 -8.46 24.66
N LEU A 101 24.00 -8.90 25.78
CA LEU A 101 22.65 -8.57 26.21
C LEU A 101 22.68 -8.08 27.66
N LYS A 102 22.33 -6.80 27.89
CA LYS A 102 22.16 -6.22 29.24
C LYS A 102 23.34 -6.54 30.18
N ASP A 103 24.56 -6.19 29.74
CA ASP A 103 25.83 -6.37 30.44
C ASP A 103 26.32 -7.83 30.62
N VAL A 104 25.66 -8.79 29.98
CA VAL A 104 26.11 -10.18 29.91
C VAL A 104 26.43 -10.52 28.46
N SER A 105 27.66 -10.95 28.18
CA SER A 105 28.01 -11.54 26.89
C SER A 105 27.89 -13.06 26.93
N PHE A 106 27.45 -13.66 25.83
CA PHE A 106 27.49 -15.10 25.63
C PHE A 106 27.98 -15.40 24.22
N ARG A 107 28.67 -16.53 24.06
CA ARG A 107 29.16 -16.97 22.75
C ARG A 107 27.99 -17.38 21.86
N LEU A 108 27.86 -16.72 20.72
CA LEU A 108 26.88 -17.05 19.67
C LEU A 108 27.42 -18.11 18.71
N GLY A 109 28.73 -18.15 18.50
CA GLY A 109 29.35 -19.19 17.70
C GLY A 109 30.87 -19.05 17.65
N SER A 110 31.52 -20.13 17.25
CA SER A 110 32.96 -20.17 16.99
C SER A 110 33.26 -20.95 15.73
N PHE A 111 34.16 -20.44 14.90
CA PHE A 111 34.52 -21.02 13.62
C PHE A 111 36.04 -21.16 13.52
N ASN A 112 36.50 -22.35 13.14
CA ASN A 112 37.91 -22.57 12.85
C ASN A 112 38.22 -22.04 11.45
N LEU A 113 39.19 -21.14 11.34
CA LEU A 113 39.59 -20.49 10.10
C LEU A 113 41.03 -20.89 9.74
N GLU A 114 41.21 -21.56 8.61
CA GLU A 114 42.53 -21.93 8.13
C GLU A 114 43.23 -20.74 7.47
N LYS A 115 44.53 -20.57 7.76
CA LYS A 115 45.32 -19.51 7.12
C LYS A 115 45.48 -19.77 5.63
N VAL A 116 45.11 -18.79 4.82
CA VAL A 116 45.19 -18.89 3.35
C VAL A 116 46.65 -18.81 2.92
N ALA A 117 47.09 -19.75 2.07
CA ALA A 117 48.48 -19.81 1.58
C ALA A 117 48.87 -18.61 0.70
N ASN A 118 47.93 -18.09 -0.09
CA ASN A 118 48.12 -16.91 -0.94
C ASN A 118 47.12 -15.78 -0.58
N PRO A 119 47.36 -15.02 0.51
CA PRO A 119 46.45 -13.96 0.95
C PRO A 119 46.24 -12.88 -0.11
N ALA A 120 47.27 -12.59 -0.90
CA ALA A 120 47.20 -11.55 -1.92
C ALA A 120 46.18 -11.88 -3.02
N GLU A 121 45.98 -13.16 -3.33
CA GLU A 121 44.95 -13.59 -4.29
C GLU A 121 43.55 -13.47 -3.72
N ALA A 122 43.34 -13.90 -2.47
CA ALA A 122 42.06 -13.73 -1.78
C ALA A 122 41.67 -12.25 -1.66
N ILE A 123 42.61 -11.38 -1.33
CA ILE A 123 42.38 -9.92 -1.23
C ILE A 123 42.10 -9.31 -2.61
N ARG A 124 42.78 -9.78 -3.67
CA ARG A 124 42.47 -9.33 -5.05
C ARG A 124 41.05 -9.72 -5.46
N GLU A 125 40.64 -10.96 -5.21
CA GLU A 125 39.29 -11.45 -5.52
C GLU A 125 38.23 -10.67 -4.73
N PHE A 126 38.49 -10.42 -3.44
CA PHE A 126 37.67 -9.56 -2.58
C PHE A 126 37.49 -8.14 -3.14
N ILE A 127 38.59 -7.49 -3.59
CA ILE A 127 38.53 -6.14 -4.16
C ILE A 127 37.82 -6.15 -5.52
N CYS A 128 38.10 -7.13 -6.38
CA CYS A 128 37.43 -7.30 -7.67
C CYS A 128 35.91 -7.42 -7.48
N TYR A 129 35.46 -8.26 -6.56
CA TYR A 129 34.04 -8.38 -6.22
C TYR A 129 33.42 -7.04 -5.77
N CYS A 130 34.13 -6.25 -4.96
CA CYS A 130 33.67 -4.94 -4.54
C CYS A 130 33.52 -3.99 -5.73
N LEU A 131 34.49 -3.97 -6.65
CA LEU A 131 34.46 -3.12 -7.84
C LEU A 131 33.32 -3.51 -8.79
N ASP A 132 33.12 -4.81 -9.01
CA ASP A 132 32.01 -5.33 -9.83
C ASP A 132 30.65 -4.98 -9.21
N SER A 133 30.52 -5.15 -7.88
CA SER A 133 29.31 -4.77 -7.13
C SER A 133 29.02 -3.27 -7.23
N ILE A 134 30.05 -2.42 -7.16
CA ILE A 134 29.90 -0.97 -7.32
C ILE A 134 29.44 -0.64 -8.74
N ALA A 135 30.04 -1.25 -9.76
CA ALA A 135 29.67 -1.02 -11.15
C ALA A 135 28.22 -1.45 -11.44
N GLU A 136 27.80 -2.63 -10.96
CA GLU A 136 26.44 -3.12 -11.10
C GLU A 136 25.43 -2.21 -10.39
N ASN A 137 25.71 -1.84 -9.13
CA ASN A 137 24.83 -0.96 -8.37
C ASN A 137 24.72 0.43 -8.99
N LYS A 138 25.83 0.96 -9.54
CA LYS A 138 25.81 2.22 -10.29
C LYS A 138 24.92 2.12 -11.52
N ALA A 139 25.05 1.05 -12.32
CA ALA A 139 24.20 0.84 -13.50
C ALA A 139 22.71 0.70 -13.12
N LYS A 140 22.40 -0.04 -12.05
CA LYS A 140 21.04 -0.14 -11.51
C LYS A 140 20.49 1.21 -11.07
N ASN A 141 21.30 2.01 -10.37
CA ASN A 141 20.90 3.34 -9.91
C ASN A 141 20.62 4.28 -11.09
N GLU A 142 21.49 4.31 -12.10
CA GLU A 142 21.27 5.08 -13.34
C GLU A 142 20.00 4.64 -14.08
N HIS A 143 19.72 3.34 -14.10
CA HIS A 143 18.48 2.82 -14.69
C HIS A 143 17.24 3.25 -13.90
N LEU A 144 17.24 3.07 -12.57
CA LEU A 144 16.14 3.49 -11.69
C LEU A 144 15.90 5.00 -11.76
N GLN A 145 16.96 5.79 -11.87
CA GLN A 145 16.87 7.24 -12.05
C GLN A 145 16.12 7.60 -13.33
N LYS A 146 16.46 6.96 -14.46
CA LYS A 146 15.75 7.16 -15.74
C LYS A 146 14.29 6.76 -15.67
N GLU A 147 13.98 5.65 -15.00
CA GLU A 147 12.61 5.19 -14.79
C GLU A 147 11.81 6.16 -13.91
N ASN A 148 12.42 6.69 -12.86
CA ASN A 148 11.81 7.71 -12.00
C ASN A 148 11.49 8.99 -12.80
N GLU A 149 12.44 9.48 -13.59
CA GLU A 149 12.23 10.63 -14.48
C GLU A 149 11.16 10.37 -15.56
N ARG A 150 11.05 9.15 -16.07
CA ARG A 150 9.96 8.76 -16.98
C ARG A 150 8.61 8.81 -16.25
N LEU A 151 8.50 8.16 -15.11
CA LEU A 151 7.27 8.10 -14.32
C LEU A 151 6.81 9.50 -13.89
N LEU A 152 7.74 10.37 -13.51
CA LEU A 152 7.43 11.75 -13.17
C LEU A 152 6.86 12.54 -14.37
N ARG A 153 7.42 12.34 -15.57
CA ARG A 153 6.88 12.95 -16.80
C ARG A 153 5.49 12.43 -17.13
N ASP A 154 5.29 11.12 -17.03
CA ASP A 154 4.00 10.49 -17.29
C ASP A 154 2.94 10.98 -16.29
N TRP A 155 3.30 11.06 -15.01
CA TRP A 155 2.44 11.60 -13.96
C TRP A 155 1.99 13.03 -14.26
N ASN A 156 2.94 13.92 -14.59
CA ASN A 156 2.63 15.31 -14.93
C ASN A 156 1.74 15.41 -16.18
N ALA A 157 1.97 14.57 -17.19
CA ALA A 157 1.16 14.55 -18.40
C ALA A 157 -0.28 14.07 -18.13
N VAL A 158 -0.45 13.06 -17.27
CA VAL A 158 -1.78 12.57 -16.84
C VAL A 158 -2.49 13.64 -16.02
N GLN A 159 -1.79 14.29 -15.11
CA GLN A 159 -2.35 15.38 -14.29
C GLN A 159 -2.85 16.53 -15.17
N GLU A 160 -2.07 16.98 -16.15
CA GLU A 160 -2.49 18.05 -17.07
C GLU A 160 -3.74 17.65 -17.89
N ARG A 161 -3.78 16.40 -18.38
CA ARG A 161 -4.96 15.88 -19.10
C ARG A 161 -6.18 15.79 -18.18
N PHE A 162 -5.98 15.41 -16.93
CA PHE A 162 -7.04 15.33 -15.93
C PHE A 162 -7.63 16.70 -15.65
N GLU A 163 -6.80 17.72 -15.42
CA GLU A 163 -7.24 19.11 -15.21
C GLU A 163 -8.03 19.63 -16.42
N LYS A 164 -7.57 19.36 -17.64
CA LYS A 164 -8.31 19.70 -18.87
C LYS A 164 -9.67 19.01 -18.95
N CYS A 165 -9.75 17.73 -18.56
CA CYS A 165 -10.99 16.97 -18.55
C CYS A 165 -11.99 17.54 -17.53
N VAL A 166 -11.53 17.86 -16.32
CA VAL A 166 -12.35 18.50 -15.27
C VAL A 166 -12.89 19.83 -15.76
N ASN A 167 -12.03 20.70 -16.30
CA ASN A 167 -12.44 22.01 -16.82
C ASN A 167 -13.47 21.89 -17.97
N ALA A 168 -13.26 20.94 -18.89
CA ALA A 168 -14.20 20.70 -19.99
C ALA A 168 -15.55 20.19 -19.48
N LYS A 169 -15.54 19.29 -18.48
CA LYS A 169 -16.74 18.74 -17.85
C LYS A 169 -17.51 19.84 -17.10
N GLU A 170 -16.83 20.66 -16.32
CA GLU A 170 -17.45 21.78 -15.60
C GLU A 170 -18.05 22.81 -16.57
N GLY A 171 -17.33 23.13 -17.66
CA GLY A 171 -17.84 24.01 -18.71
C GLY A 171 -19.12 23.46 -19.36
N LEU A 172 -19.15 22.17 -19.67
CA LEU A 172 -20.32 21.50 -20.21
C LEU A 172 -21.50 21.50 -19.23
N GLU A 173 -21.25 21.24 -17.94
CA GLU A 173 -22.30 21.29 -16.91
C GLU A 173 -22.91 22.68 -16.80
N ILE A 174 -22.09 23.73 -16.75
CA ILE A 174 -22.56 25.10 -16.69
C ILE A 174 -23.43 25.44 -17.92
N ASP A 175 -23.00 25.06 -19.12
CA ASP A 175 -23.79 25.29 -20.34
C ASP A 175 -25.12 24.52 -20.32
N LEU A 176 -25.11 23.25 -19.92
CA LEU A 176 -26.32 22.44 -19.82
C LEU A 176 -27.29 23.02 -18.78
N TYR A 177 -26.80 23.43 -17.61
CA TYR A 177 -27.62 24.08 -16.58
C TYR A 177 -28.23 25.39 -17.08
N LYS A 178 -27.46 26.22 -17.81
CA LYS A 178 -27.98 27.45 -18.42
C LYS A 178 -29.13 27.16 -19.39
N ARG A 179 -28.94 26.20 -20.30
CA ARG A 179 -29.98 25.81 -21.27
C ARG A 179 -31.22 25.24 -20.57
N PHE A 180 -31.02 24.40 -19.55
CA PHE A 180 -32.12 23.81 -18.78
C PHE A 180 -32.95 24.89 -18.06
N VAL A 181 -32.31 25.91 -17.48
CA VAL A 181 -33.02 27.03 -16.84
C VAL A 181 -33.88 27.80 -17.85
N LEU A 182 -33.41 28.02 -19.08
CA LEU A 182 -34.20 28.66 -20.13
C LEU A 182 -35.48 27.85 -20.44
N VAL A 183 -35.35 26.55 -20.66
CA VAL A 183 -36.48 25.65 -20.91
C VAL A 183 -37.45 25.65 -19.72
N LEU A 184 -36.95 25.57 -18.50
CA LEU A 184 -37.79 25.64 -17.29
C LEU A 184 -38.53 26.97 -17.19
N ASN A 185 -37.90 28.09 -17.53
CA ASN A 185 -38.52 29.40 -17.47
C ASN A 185 -39.63 29.56 -18.52
N GLU A 186 -39.43 29.07 -19.74
CA GLU A 186 -40.47 29.02 -20.77
C GLU A 186 -41.65 28.16 -20.33
N LYS A 187 -41.39 26.95 -19.79
CA LYS A 187 -42.43 26.07 -19.26
C LYS A 187 -43.20 26.73 -18.11
N LYS A 188 -42.49 27.35 -17.14
CA LYS A 188 -43.11 28.12 -16.05
C LYS A 188 -43.95 29.28 -16.57
N SER A 189 -43.49 29.99 -17.60
CA SER A 189 -44.25 31.08 -18.22
C SER A 189 -45.53 30.58 -18.88
N LYS A 190 -45.46 29.47 -19.63
CA LYS A 190 -46.63 28.85 -20.24
C LYS A 190 -47.66 28.40 -19.19
N ILE A 191 -47.22 27.75 -18.11
CA ILE A 191 -48.09 27.36 -16.99
C ILE A 191 -48.79 28.59 -16.40
N ARG A 192 -48.05 29.68 -16.12
CA ARG A 192 -48.64 30.92 -15.61
C ARG A 192 -49.69 31.50 -16.57
N SER A 193 -49.43 31.50 -17.87
CA SER A 193 -50.38 32.00 -18.87
C SER A 193 -51.66 31.15 -18.94
N LEU A 194 -51.54 29.83 -18.84
CA LEU A 194 -52.68 28.91 -18.85
C LEU A 194 -53.50 29.04 -17.57
N HIS A 195 -52.87 29.13 -16.40
CA HIS A 195 -53.57 29.40 -15.15
C HIS A 195 -54.31 30.74 -15.19
N LYS A 196 -53.72 31.78 -15.80
CA LYS A 196 -54.39 33.07 -15.97
C LYS A 196 -55.64 32.93 -16.84
N LEU A 197 -55.54 32.26 -17.99
CA LEU A 197 -56.67 32.03 -18.89
C LEU A 197 -57.77 31.18 -18.23
N LEU A 198 -57.39 30.15 -17.47
CA LEU A 198 -58.33 29.31 -16.71
C LEU A 198 -59.09 30.15 -15.68
N ASN A 199 -58.40 30.99 -14.92
CA ASN A 199 -59.03 31.87 -13.94
C ASN A 199 -59.97 32.88 -14.61
N GLU A 200 -59.59 33.46 -15.76
CA GLU A 200 -60.45 34.37 -16.52
C GLU A 200 -61.74 33.68 -17.00
N VAL A 201 -61.65 32.44 -17.49
CA VAL A 201 -62.82 31.63 -17.88
C VAL A 201 -63.69 31.29 -16.67
N GLN A 202 -63.10 30.89 -15.55
CA GLN A 202 -63.83 30.55 -14.33
C GLN A 202 -64.55 31.77 -13.72
N GLU A 203 -63.95 32.95 -13.79
CA GLU A 203 -64.60 34.19 -13.38
C GLU A 203 -65.71 34.60 -14.37
N LEU A 204 -65.53 34.40 -15.69
CA LEU A 204 -66.61 34.60 -16.66
C LEU A 204 -67.80 33.66 -16.41
N GLU A 205 -67.55 32.41 -16.02
CA GLU A 205 -68.54 31.40 -15.69
C GLU A 205 -69.30 31.72 -14.39
N LYS A 206 -68.62 32.25 -13.37
CA LYS A 206 -69.27 32.77 -12.15
C LYS A 206 -70.09 34.04 -12.39
N ASN A 207 -69.73 34.83 -13.40
CA ASN A 207 -70.40 36.07 -13.76
C ASN A 207 -71.52 35.87 -14.81
N MET A 208 -71.73 34.65 -15.32
CA MET A 208 -72.96 34.30 -16.04
C MET A 208 -74.09 34.02 -15.04
N PRO A 209 -75.32 34.50 -15.28
CA PRO A 209 -76.43 34.22 -14.39
C PRO A 209 -76.70 32.71 -14.34
N HIS A 210 -76.57 32.12 -13.14
CA HIS A 210 -77.24 30.88 -12.80
C HIS A 210 -78.76 31.13 -12.86
N GLU A 211 -79.37 30.78 -13.99
CA GLU A 211 -80.80 30.52 -14.01
C GLU A 211 -81.03 29.26 -13.17
N ARG A 212 -81.74 29.44 -12.06
CA ARG A 212 -82.11 28.37 -11.13
C ARG A 212 -83.00 27.37 -11.86
N GLU A 213 -82.61 26.11 -11.88
CA GLU A 213 -83.59 25.03 -11.88
C GLU A 213 -83.23 24.02 -10.79
N ALA A 214 -83.98 24.09 -9.71
CA ALA A 214 -84.07 23.05 -8.70
C ALA A 214 -85.37 22.28 -8.96
N THR A 215 -85.27 21.05 -9.44
CA THR A 215 -86.33 20.04 -9.29
C THR A 215 -85.71 18.64 -9.33
N ALA A 216 -86.21 17.79 -8.43
CA ALA A 216 -85.56 16.63 -7.87
C ALA A 216 -85.88 15.29 -8.58
N SER A 217 -85.07 14.29 -8.20
CA SER A 217 -85.35 12.84 -8.10
C SER A 217 -84.93 11.91 -9.27
N CYS A 218 -83.97 10.99 -9.02
CA CYS A 218 -84.24 9.57 -8.70
C CYS A 218 -82.96 8.70 -8.47
N GLU A 219 -82.88 8.07 -7.29
CA GLU A 219 -82.51 6.65 -6.96
C GLU A 219 -81.20 5.94 -7.45
N ILE A 220 -80.23 5.78 -6.51
CA ILE A 220 -79.59 4.57 -5.86
C ILE A 220 -79.60 3.22 -6.67
N PRO A 221 -78.48 2.41 -6.79
CA PRO A 221 -77.85 1.71 -5.63
C PRO A 221 -76.33 1.35 -5.61
N ALA A 222 -75.87 1.19 -4.36
CA ALA A 222 -74.98 0.17 -3.76
C ALA A 222 -73.53 -0.08 -4.26
N ALA A 223 -72.56 0.16 -3.36
CA ALA A 223 -71.53 -0.79 -2.85
C ALA A 223 -70.57 0.02 -1.93
N GLN A 224 -70.76 0.02 -0.61
CA GLN A 224 -70.03 -0.80 0.39
C GLN A 224 -68.49 -0.72 0.29
N ASP A 225 -67.90 0.07 1.21
CA ASP A 225 -66.75 -0.15 2.10
C ASP A 225 -65.59 -1.09 1.66
N PRO A 226 -64.30 -0.80 2.01
CA PRO A 226 -63.96 -0.48 3.40
C PRO A 226 -62.83 0.53 3.66
N ILE A 227 -62.95 1.07 4.86
CA ILE A 227 -61.91 1.61 5.73
C ILE A 227 -60.75 0.59 5.80
N TYR A 228 -59.54 1.03 5.44
CA TYR A 228 -58.33 0.24 5.63
C TYR A 228 -57.92 0.32 7.11
N ASP A 229 -58.39 -0.67 7.86
CA ASP A 229 -57.84 -1.13 9.13
C ASP A 229 -56.74 -2.15 8.81
N GLU A 230 -55.51 -1.91 9.26
CA GLU A 230 -54.69 -3.01 9.75
C GLU A 230 -53.68 -2.49 10.79
N SER A 231 -54.11 -2.65 12.04
CA SER A 231 -53.28 -2.81 13.23
C SER A 231 -52.18 -3.87 13.05
N THR A 232 -50.97 -3.49 13.46
CA THR A 232 -50.01 -4.25 14.31
C THR A 232 -50.14 -5.77 14.41
N ASP A 233 -49.07 -6.52 14.12
CA ASP A 233 -48.62 -7.61 15.00
C ASP A 233 -47.12 -7.90 14.87
N GLU A 234 -46.58 -8.36 15.99
CA GLU A 234 -45.21 -8.46 16.45
C GLU A 234 -44.46 -9.72 15.98
N GLU A 235 -43.17 -9.71 16.32
CA GLU A 235 -42.46 -10.87 16.90
C GLU A 235 -41.78 -11.92 15.99
N SER A 236 -40.45 -11.77 15.95
CA SER A 236 -39.43 -12.82 16.19
C SER A 236 -39.11 -13.88 15.12
N GLY A 237 -37.81 -14.21 15.09
CA GLY A 237 -37.30 -15.40 14.42
C GLY A 237 -35.83 -15.27 14.02
N ASP A 238 -34.95 -15.26 15.03
CA ASP A 238 -33.49 -15.33 14.88
C ASP A 238 -33.02 -16.69 14.30
N ARG A 239 -31.81 -16.67 13.73
CA ARG A 239 -30.81 -17.76 13.58
C ARG A 239 -30.64 -18.57 12.29
N SER A 240 -29.48 -18.26 11.68
CA SER A 240 -28.29 -19.14 11.52
C SER A 240 -28.00 -19.80 10.17
N GLU A 241 -26.90 -19.31 9.59
CA GLU A 241 -25.73 -20.00 9.01
C GLU A 241 -25.89 -21.30 8.20
N ALA A 242 -25.38 -21.27 6.96
CA ALA A 242 -24.48 -22.32 6.44
C ALA A 242 -23.71 -21.86 5.19
N SER A 243 -22.39 -22.06 5.26
CA SER A 243 -21.37 -21.88 4.23
C SER A 243 -21.55 -22.80 3.00
N VAL A 244 -20.90 -22.48 1.87
CA VAL A 244 -20.00 -23.37 1.09
C VAL A 244 -19.49 -22.68 -0.20
N SER A 245 -18.26 -23.03 -0.53
CA SER A 245 -17.26 -22.50 -1.48
C SER A 245 -17.54 -22.61 -2.98
N ALA A 246 -16.78 -21.82 -3.76
CA ALA A 246 -16.54 -21.83 -5.23
C ALA A 246 -15.90 -23.16 -5.73
N PRO A 247 -15.58 -23.44 -7.04
CA PRO A 247 -15.17 -22.53 -8.14
C PRO A 247 -15.53 -22.95 -9.60
N ALA A 248 -15.12 -22.14 -10.61
CA ALA A 248 -14.42 -22.54 -11.86
C ALA A 248 -14.74 -21.70 -13.13
N THR A 249 -13.71 -20.96 -13.60
CA THR A 249 -13.17 -20.78 -14.98
C THR A 249 -14.09 -20.58 -16.22
N LEU A 250 -13.86 -19.48 -16.96
CA LEU A 250 -13.59 -19.35 -18.42
C LEU A 250 -13.87 -17.89 -18.86
N SER A 251 -12.86 -17.09 -19.17
CA SER A 251 -12.31 -16.81 -20.53
C SER A 251 -13.17 -15.94 -21.45
N LYS A 252 -12.48 -14.96 -22.06
CA LYS A 252 -12.72 -14.20 -23.29
C LYS A 252 -13.45 -12.84 -23.24
N GLU A 253 -12.61 -11.84 -23.50
CA GLU A 253 -12.69 -10.86 -24.62
C GLU A 253 -13.47 -9.56 -24.42
N ASP A 254 -12.70 -8.49 -24.64
CA ASP A 254 -13.09 -7.11 -24.87
C ASP A 254 -14.23 -6.98 -25.88
N SER A 255 -15.25 -6.20 -25.54
CA SER A 255 -16.04 -5.39 -26.50
C SER A 255 -17.09 -4.56 -25.76
N ILE A 256 -16.67 -3.42 -25.21
CA ILE A 256 -17.60 -2.39 -24.74
C ILE A 256 -17.78 -1.41 -25.90
N ILE A 257 -18.82 -1.59 -26.73
CA ILE A 257 -19.49 -0.54 -27.54
C ILE A 257 -20.67 -1.16 -28.34
N LEU A 258 -21.85 -0.53 -28.19
CA LEU A 258 -23.18 -0.72 -28.82
C LEU A 258 -24.11 -1.76 -28.17
N SER A 259 -25.38 -1.49 -27.82
CA SER A 259 -26.26 -0.30 -27.79
C SER A 259 -27.59 -0.76 -27.09
N PRO A 260 -28.76 -0.11 -27.21
CA PRO A 260 -29.37 0.78 -26.23
C PRO A 260 -30.68 0.24 -25.61
N ASP A 261 -30.94 0.52 -24.33
CA ASP A 261 -32.31 0.71 -23.87
C ASP A 261 -32.31 1.64 -22.65
N VAL A 262 -32.41 2.93 -22.90
CA VAL A 262 -32.52 3.95 -21.86
C VAL A 262 -34.00 4.14 -21.58
N MET A 263 -34.50 3.47 -20.54
CA MET A 263 -35.76 3.89 -19.93
C MET A 263 -35.59 5.31 -19.38
N ASP A 264 -36.51 6.18 -19.81
CA ASP A 264 -36.63 7.58 -19.41
C ASP A 264 -36.94 7.68 -17.90
N ILE A 265 -35.90 7.86 -17.09
CA ILE A 265 -36.04 8.10 -15.65
C ILE A 265 -36.09 9.61 -15.43
N ALA A 266 -37.28 10.10 -15.06
CA ALA A 266 -37.46 11.47 -14.62
C ALA A 266 -36.54 11.78 -13.40
N PRO A 267 -35.88 12.96 -13.38
CA PRO A 267 -34.91 13.26 -12.33
C PRO A 267 -35.61 13.47 -10.98
N SER A 268 -35.44 12.51 -10.07
CA SER A 268 -35.88 12.63 -8.69
C SER A 268 -34.90 13.46 -7.86
N ARG A 269 -35.44 14.41 -7.10
CA ARG A 269 -34.69 15.31 -6.23
C ARG A 269 -34.16 14.55 -5.01
N LYS A 270 -32.95 13.99 -5.10
CA LYS A 270 -32.25 13.46 -3.92
C LYS A 270 -31.59 14.61 -3.16
N ARG A 271 -32.22 15.03 -2.05
CA ARG A 271 -31.66 15.95 -1.06
C ARG A 271 -30.43 15.29 -0.43
N ARG A 272 -29.22 15.75 -0.74
CA ARG A 272 -28.00 15.28 -0.06
C ARG A 272 -28.07 15.70 1.41
N GLN A 273 -27.86 14.74 2.31
CA GLN A 273 -27.57 15.05 3.70
C GLN A 273 -26.19 15.68 3.77
N TRP A 274 -26.11 16.78 4.51
CA TRP A 274 -24.90 17.53 4.78
C TRP A 274 -24.09 16.73 5.81
N MET A 275 -22.88 16.29 5.46
CA MET A 275 -21.93 15.78 6.45
C MET A 275 -21.09 16.95 7.00
N PRO A 276 -20.89 17.06 8.33
CA PRO A 276 -20.03 18.08 8.92
C PRO A 276 -18.60 17.96 8.43
N LYS A 277 -17.96 19.13 8.30
CA LYS A 277 -16.57 19.32 7.92
C LYS A 277 -15.71 19.06 9.17
N ASP A 278 -14.97 17.95 9.20
CA ASP A 278 -13.93 17.79 10.21
C ASP A 278 -12.67 18.53 9.79
N LEU A 279 -12.21 19.33 10.75
CA LEU A 279 -11.05 20.20 10.71
C LEU A 279 -9.78 19.40 11.00
N GLY A 280 -8.74 19.69 10.24
CA GLY A 280 -7.37 19.75 10.75
C GLY A 280 -6.60 18.44 10.82
N THR A 281 -5.68 18.25 9.88
CA THR A 281 -4.34 17.72 10.21
C THR A 281 -3.34 18.38 9.27
N GLU A 282 -2.48 19.23 9.85
CA GLU A 282 -1.37 19.88 9.17
C GLU A 282 -0.30 18.88 8.70
N PRO A 283 0.43 19.15 7.61
CA PRO A 283 1.63 18.41 7.27
C PRO A 283 2.82 18.91 8.13
N LYS A 284 3.42 18.00 8.90
CA LYS A 284 4.75 18.22 9.50
C LYS A 284 5.80 18.30 8.37
N MET A 285 6.19 19.53 8.03
CA MET A 285 7.47 19.80 7.36
C MET A 285 8.61 19.63 8.37
N ALA A 286 9.58 18.77 8.06
CA ALA A 286 10.85 18.73 8.77
C ALA A 286 11.78 19.82 8.19
N LEU A 287 12.07 20.83 9.00
CA LEU A 287 13.14 21.80 8.75
C LEU A 287 14.48 21.14 9.12
N GLN A 288 15.30 20.82 8.13
CA GLN A 288 16.74 20.61 8.33
C GLN A 288 17.40 21.99 8.43
N GLY A 289 17.71 22.40 9.66
CA GLY A 289 18.58 23.53 9.93
C GLY A 289 20.05 23.14 9.71
N ASN A 290 20.66 23.74 8.70
CA ASN A 290 22.10 24.01 8.71
C ASN A 290 22.40 25.00 9.84
N GLN A 291 23.29 24.63 10.75
CA GLN A 291 24.17 25.61 11.41
C GLN A 291 25.61 25.12 11.34
N LEU A 292 26.37 25.84 10.52
CA LEU A 292 27.80 26.04 10.63
C LEU A 292 28.11 27.01 11.77
N GLN A 293 29.41 27.07 12.10
CA GLN A 293 30.14 27.98 13.00
C GLN A 293 30.21 27.54 14.48
N GLU A 294 31.37 27.52 15.14
CA GLU A 294 32.69 28.13 14.92
C GLU A 294 33.75 27.35 15.72
#